data_AF-A0A7Y2VI00-F1
#
_entry.id   AF-A0A7Y2VI00-F1
#
_cell.length_a   1.000
_cell.length_b   1.000
_cell.length_c   1.000
_cell.angle_alpha   90.00
_cell.angle_beta   90.00
_cell.angle_gamma   90.00
#
_symmetry.space_group_name_H-M   'P 1'
#
loop_
_entity.id
_entity.type
_entity.pdbx_description
1 polymer ?
#
loop_
_entity_poly.entity_id
_entity_poly.type
_entity_poly.pdbx_seq_one_letter_code
_entity_poly.pdbx_strand_id
1 'polypeptide(L)'
;MRNIIFLFGLLLAPVLTQAAWQDQVQALHSELQALTENAEELSDTERLQRYYALSYELTILEYPGFATFLGDPREQDRLTDLSMGSIERRYKAVRDSLAFIKTVDREALPAGEVVNYDLLLERLESDVREQRFPDHYLQMNQMGGPQQDAARLLAMMPGESVGQLENQIARMEALPQYIDQSIALMRQ
;
A
#
# COMPACT_ATOMS: atom_id res chain seq x y z
N MET A 1 49.68 35.11 -1.52
CA MET A 1 49.24 33.72 -1.26
C MET A 1 48.51 33.77 0.08
N ARG A 2 47.20 33.50 0.26
CA ARG A 2 46.35 32.42 -0.28
C ARG A 2 44.89 32.84 -0.03
N ASN A 3 44.03 32.85 -1.06
CA ASN A 3 42.58 33.12 -0.92
C ASN A 3 41.89 31.90 -0.30
N ILE A 4 41.04 32.10 0.71
CA ILE A 4 40.16 31.07 1.28
C ILE A 4 38.77 31.30 0.67
N ILE A 5 38.35 30.38 -0.20
CA ILE A 5 37.01 30.33 -0.78
C ILE A 5 36.09 29.61 0.23
N PHE A 6 35.05 30.29 0.69
CA PHE A 6 33.96 29.67 1.44
C PHE A 6 33.10 28.86 0.46
N LEU A 7 33.18 27.53 0.56
CA LEU A 7 32.24 26.61 -0.08
C LEU A 7 30.96 26.54 0.77
N PHE A 8 29.96 27.32 0.39
CA PHE A 8 28.57 27.09 0.80
C PHE A 8 28.00 25.99 -0.12
N GLY A 9 28.19 24.73 0.28
CA GLY A 9 27.47 23.61 -0.30
C GLY A 9 26.06 23.57 0.28
N LEU A 10 25.07 24.02 -0.51
CA LEU A 10 23.66 23.78 -0.23
C LEU A 10 23.45 22.26 -0.09
N LEU A 11 23.12 21.81 1.12
CA LEU A 11 22.55 20.48 1.34
C LEU A 11 21.12 20.52 0.79
N LEU A 12 20.98 20.13 -0.48
CA LEU A 12 19.74 19.59 -1.01
C LEU A 12 19.47 18.30 -0.21
N ALA A 13 18.58 18.39 0.78
CA ALA A 13 17.96 17.19 1.33
C ALA A 13 17.34 16.43 0.14
N PRO A 14 17.64 15.13 -0.04
CA PRO A 14 16.98 14.37 -1.08
C PRO A 14 15.49 14.37 -0.76
N VAL A 15 14.70 14.97 -1.65
CA VAL A 15 13.27 14.68 -1.75
C VAL A 15 13.20 13.19 -2.01
N LEU A 16 12.93 12.40 -0.97
CA LEU A 16 12.80 10.94 -1.05
C LEU A 16 11.53 10.64 -1.88
N THR A 17 11.75 10.61 -3.19
CA THR A 17 11.09 9.84 -4.23
C THR A 17 9.67 9.35 -3.95
N GLN A 18 8.70 10.25 -4.02
CA GLN A 18 7.31 9.85 -4.23
C GLN A 18 7.13 9.05 -5.55
N ALA A 19 8.01 9.30 -6.54
CA ALA A 19 8.04 8.59 -7.82
C ALA A 19 8.41 7.10 -7.71
N ALA A 20 9.35 6.73 -6.84
CA ALA A 20 9.93 5.37 -6.86
C ALA A 20 8.92 4.27 -6.45
N TRP A 21 8.07 4.54 -5.47
CA TRP A 21 7.05 3.58 -5.03
C TRP A 21 5.80 3.62 -5.91
N GLN A 22 5.44 4.78 -6.45
CA GLN A 22 4.31 4.91 -7.37
C GLN A 22 4.59 4.15 -8.67
N ASP A 23 5.82 4.19 -9.17
CA ASP A 23 6.25 3.40 -10.32
C ASP A 23 6.15 1.89 -10.04
N GLN A 24 6.54 1.44 -8.83
CA GLN A 24 6.39 0.04 -8.42
C GLN A 24 4.92 -0.39 -8.34
N VAL A 25 4.06 0.44 -7.73
CA VAL A 25 2.61 0.19 -7.69
C VAL A 25 2.05 0.08 -9.10
N GLN A 26 2.43 0.99 -10.00
CA GLN A 26 1.97 0.95 -11.39
C GLN A 26 2.45 -0.30 -12.14
N ALA A 27 3.67 -0.77 -11.87
CA ALA A 27 4.19 -2.02 -12.43
C ALA A 27 3.36 -3.22 -11.94
N LEU A 28 3.05 -3.29 -10.65
CA LEU A 28 2.23 -4.36 -10.06
C LEU A 28 0.79 -4.37 -10.61
N HIS A 29 0.18 -3.20 -10.81
CA HIS A 29 -1.11 -3.12 -11.51
C HIS A 29 -1.04 -3.66 -12.95
N SER A 30 0.06 -3.39 -13.64
CA SER A 30 0.26 -3.90 -15.01
C SER A 30 0.47 -5.42 -15.01
N GLU A 31 1.16 -5.96 -14.02
CA GLU A 31 1.32 -7.40 -13.83
C GLU A 31 -0.01 -8.09 -13.50
N LEU A 32 -0.88 -7.48 -12.68
CA LEU A 32 -2.22 -7.99 -12.41
C LEU A 32 -3.07 -8.07 -13.69
N GLN A 33 -2.96 -7.07 -14.56
CA GLN A 33 -3.62 -7.09 -15.86
C GLN A 33 -3.08 -8.23 -16.74
N ALA A 34 -1.76 -8.40 -16.83
CA ALA A 34 -1.15 -9.49 -17.59
C ALA A 34 -1.54 -10.87 -17.05
N LEU A 35 -1.63 -11.04 -15.72
CA LEU A 35 -2.14 -12.25 -15.09
C LEU A 35 -3.60 -12.50 -15.45
N THR A 36 -4.43 -11.47 -15.54
CA THR A 36 -5.86 -11.56 -15.93
C THR A 36 -6.03 -11.99 -17.38
N GLU A 37 -5.21 -11.44 -18.27
CA GLU A 37 -5.20 -11.78 -19.70
C GLU A 37 -4.60 -13.17 -19.98
N ASN A 38 -3.90 -13.74 -18.98
CA ASN A 38 -3.18 -15.01 -19.08
C ASN A 38 -2.24 -15.09 -20.30
N ALA A 39 -1.52 -14.01 -20.60
CA ALA A 39 -0.65 -13.92 -21.77
C ALA A 39 0.49 -14.97 -21.78
N GLU A 40 0.85 -15.49 -20.60
CA GLU A 40 1.85 -16.56 -20.42
C GLU A 40 1.26 -17.98 -20.47
N GLU A 41 -0.04 -18.14 -20.75
CA GLU A 41 -0.74 -19.44 -20.81
C GLU A 41 -0.52 -20.33 -19.56
N LEU A 42 -0.48 -19.70 -18.38
CA LEU A 42 -0.28 -20.37 -17.10
C LEU A 42 -1.53 -21.17 -16.71
N SER A 43 -1.33 -22.22 -15.93
CA SER A 43 -2.46 -22.91 -15.28
C SER A 43 -3.13 -21.98 -14.26
N ASP A 44 -4.42 -22.19 -14.00
CA ASP A 44 -5.15 -21.37 -13.03
C ASP A 44 -4.61 -21.46 -11.61
N THR A 45 -4.02 -22.61 -11.24
CA THR A 45 -3.32 -22.76 -9.97
C THR A 45 -2.08 -21.85 -9.92
N GLU A 46 -1.25 -21.83 -10.98
CA GLU A 46 -0.06 -20.97 -11.03
C GLU A 46 -0.43 -19.48 -11.03
N ARG A 47 -1.48 -19.10 -11.78
CA ARG A 47 -1.98 -17.72 -11.79
C ARG A 47 -2.44 -17.28 -10.42
N LEU A 48 -3.19 -18.12 -9.73
CA LEU A 48 -3.71 -17.83 -8.40
C LEU A 48 -2.57 -17.67 -7.38
N GLN A 49 -1.53 -18.52 -7.44
CA GLN A 49 -0.34 -18.37 -6.60
C GLN A 49 0.43 -17.07 -6.88
N ARG A 50 0.63 -16.71 -8.15
CA ARG A 50 1.26 -15.43 -8.52
C ARG A 50 0.43 -14.25 -8.04
N TYR A 51 -0.89 -14.32 -8.15
CA TYR A 51 -1.80 -13.30 -7.65
C TYR A 51 -1.65 -13.08 -6.14
N TYR A 52 -1.50 -14.14 -5.33
CA TYR A 52 -1.30 -13.96 -3.88
C TYR A 52 -0.04 -13.15 -3.57
N ALA A 53 1.08 -13.49 -4.21
CA ALA A 53 2.34 -12.75 -4.05
C ALA A 53 2.18 -11.29 -4.48
N LEU A 54 1.58 -11.05 -5.66
CA LEU A 54 1.32 -9.71 -6.18
C LEU A 54 0.42 -8.89 -5.24
N SER A 55 -0.66 -9.49 -4.75
CA SER A 55 -1.62 -8.82 -3.85
C SER A 55 -0.97 -8.43 -2.52
N TYR A 56 -0.04 -9.25 -2.02
CA TYR A 56 0.76 -8.93 -0.84
C TYR A 56 1.67 -7.74 -1.11
N GLU A 57 2.41 -7.74 -2.21
CA GLU A 57 3.30 -6.63 -2.59
C GLU A 57 2.56 -5.31 -2.76
N LEU A 58 1.42 -5.32 -3.45
CA LEU A 58 0.54 -4.14 -3.55
C LEU A 58 0.11 -3.64 -2.17
N THR A 59 -0.29 -4.55 -1.29
CA THR A 59 -0.74 -4.20 0.07
C THR A 59 0.37 -3.54 0.89
N ILE A 60 1.59 -4.08 0.85
CA ILE A 60 2.74 -3.54 1.58
C ILE A 60 3.11 -2.13 1.09
N LEU A 61 3.10 -1.90 -0.23
CA LEU A 61 3.45 -0.62 -0.83
C LEU A 61 2.39 0.48 -0.62
N GLU A 62 1.10 0.10 -0.69
CA GLU A 62 -0.02 1.03 -0.53
C GLU A 62 -0.37 1.29 0.95
N TYR A 63 -0.07 0.35 1.86
CA TYR A 63 -0.33 0.47 3.29
C TYR A 63 0.92 0.24 4.16
N PRO A 64 1.91 1.15 4.15
CA PRO A 64 3.17 0.98 4.90
C PRO A 64 2.99 0.80 6.42
N GLY A 65 1.94 1.38 7.01
CA GLY A 65 1.61 1.16 8.43
C GLY A 65 1.22 -0.29 8.73
N PHE A 66 0.58 -0.98 7.78
CA PHE A 66 0.27 -2.40 7.88
C PHE A 66 1.52 -3.26 7.71
N ALA A 67 2.46 -2.85 6.84
CA ALA A 67 3.77 -3.50 6.72
C ALA A 67 4.51 -3.54 8.07
N THR A 68 4.55 -2.40 8.78
CA THR A 68 5.10 -2.35 10.15
C THR A 68 4.37 -3.29 11.11
N PHE A 69 3.03 -3.34 11.06
CA PHE A 69 2.25 -4.24 11.91
C PHE A 69 2.58 -5.72 11.66
N LEU A 70 2.87 -6.10 10.42
CA LEU A 70 3.29 -7.46 10.03
C LEU A 70 4.76 -7.77 10.34
N GLY A 71 5.56 -6.76 10.69
CA GLY A 71 7.01 -6.89 10.84
C GLY A 71 7.78 -6.93 9.51
N ASP A 72 7.13 -6.54 8.41
CA ASP A 72 7.80 -6.37 7.10
C ASP A 72 8.68 -5.11 7.15
N PRO A 73 9.99 -5.19 6.86
CA PRO A 73 10.93 -4.09 7.05
C PRO A 73 10.89 -3.03 5.93
N ARG A 74 10.02 -3.18 4.92
CA ARG A 74 9.93 -2.26 3.78
C ARG A 74 9.03 -1.06 4.09
N GLU A 75 9.20 0.04 3.35
CA GLU A 75 8.38 1.27 3.42
C GLU A 75 8.24 1.90 4.83
N GLN A 76 9.23 1.69 5.71
CA GLN A 76 9.15 2.10 7.11
C GLN A 76 9.25 3.62 7.32
N ASP A 77 9.64 4.37 6.30
CA ASP A 77 9.75 5.82 6.26
C ASP A 77 8.47 6.53 5.78
N ARG A 78 7.44 5.78 5.36
CA ARG A 78 6.23 6.32 4.74
C ARG A 78 4.97 6.12 5.56
N LEU A 79 4.01 7.02 5.35
CA LEU A 79 2.60 6.86 5.73
C LEU A 79 1.75 6.58 4.49
N THR A 80 0.58 5.98 4.70
CA THR A 80 -0.41 5.76 3.64
C THR A 80 -0.80 7.09 3.00
N ASP A 81 -0.76 7.18 1.67
CA ASP A 81 -1.24 8.36 0.95
C ASP A 81 -2.77 8.34 0.90
N LEU A 82 -3.38 9.35 1.53
CA LEU A 82 -4.82 9.55 1.63
C LEU A 82 -5.35 10.50 0.54
N SER A 83 -4.56 10.84 -0.48
CA SER A 83 -5.07 11.56 -1.64
C SER A 83 -6.16 10.77 -2.36
N MET A 84 -7.14 11.48 -2.94
CA MET A 84 -8.23 10.85 -3.72
C MET A 84 -7.70 10.00 -4.89
N GLY A 85 -6.59 10.41 -5.51
CA GLY A 85 -5.95 9.62 -6.56
C GLY A 85 -5.43 8.28 -6.05
N SER A 86 -4.81 8.25 -4.86
CA SER A 86 -4.34 7.02 -4.24
C SER A 86 -5.49 6.13 -3.74
N ILE A 87 -6.55 6.72 -3.19
CA ILE A 87 -7.77 5.97 -2.83
C ILE A 87 -8.39 5.31 -4.07
N GLU A 88 -8.56 6.05 -5.16
CA GLU A 88 -9.16 5.50 -6.38
C GLU A 88 -8.27 4.42 -7.03
N ARG A 89 -6.94 4.57 -6.99
CA ARG A 89 -6.03 3.49 -7.43
C ARG A 89 -6.25 2.20 -6.64
N ARG A 90 -6.34 2.30 -5.30
CA ARG A 90 -6.59 1.13 -4.45
C ARG A 90 -7.97 0.51 -4.71
N TYR A 91 -9.00 1.32 -4.89
CA TYR A 91 -10.33 0.83 -5.29
C TYR A 91 -10.31 0.15 -6.66
N LYS A 92 -9.56 0.70 -7.62
CA LYS A 92 -9.34 0.05 -8.91
C LYS A 92 -8.62 -1.28 -8.75
N ALA A 93 -7.59 -1.37 -7.91
CA ALA A 93 -6.87 -2.61 -7.63
C ALA A 93 -7.84 -3.73 -7.21
N VAL A 94 -8.75 -3.43 -6.29
CA VAL A 94 -9.77 -4.40 -5.82
C VAL A 94 -10.70 -4.84 -6.95
N ARG A 95 -11.13 -3.91 -7.83
CA ARG A 95 -11.98 -4.25 -8.98
C ARG A 95 -11.23 -5.09 -10.01
N ASP A 96 -9.97 -4.77 -10.27
CA ASP A 96 -9.11 -5.54 -11.18
C ASP A 96 -8.85 -6.94 -10.59
N SER A 97 -8.63 -7.06 -9.28
CA SER A 97 -8.52 -8.34 -8.56
C SER A 97 -9.78 -9.19 -8.67
N LEU A 98 -10.96 -8.58 -8.56
CA LEU A 98 -12.23 -9.28 -8.76
C LEU A 98 -12.39 -9.76 -10.21
N ALA A 99 -11.95 -8.94 -11.17
CA ALA A 99 -11.94 -9.37 -12.57
C ALA A 99 -11.00 -10.56 -12.77
N PHE A 100 -9.78 -10.52 -12.21
CA PHE A 100 -8.83 -11.62 -12.23
C PHE A 100 -9.41 -12.91 -11.68
N ILE A 101 -9.92 -12.92 -10.44
CA ILE A 101 -10.36 -14.15 -9.78
C ILE A 101 -11.53 -14.81 -10.53
N LYS A 102 -12.37 -14.03 -11.22
CA LYS A 102 -13.48 -14.54 -12.05
C LYS A 102 -13.03 -15.23 -13.33
N THR A 103 -11.77 -15.09 -13.73
CA THR A 103 -11.19 -15.80 -14.88
C THR A 103 -10.56 -17.15 -14.53
N VAL A 104 -10.41 -17.47 -13.24
CA VAL A 104 -9.82 -18.74 -12.78
C VAL A 104 -10.91 -19.80 -12.74
N ASP A 105 -10.68 -20.94 -13.41
CA ASP A 105 -11.56 -22.10 -13.38
C ASP A 105 -11.41 -22.84 -12.04
N ARG A 106 -12.44 -22.71 -11.21
CA ARG A 106 -12.54 -23.37 -9.92
C ARG A 106 -12.44 -24.90 -10.01
N GLU A 107 -12.94 -25.52 -11.08
CA GLU A 107 -12.93 -26.99 -11.23
C GLU A 107 -11.53 -27.54 -11.57
N ALA A 108 -10.66 -26.68 -12.13
CA ALA A 108 -9.26 -27.02 -12.42
C ALA A 108 -8.34 -26.90 -11.20
N LEU A 109 -8.83 -26.39 -10.06
CA LEU A 109 -8.02 -26.18 -8.86
C LEU A 109 -7.84 -27.46 -8.02
N PRO A 110 -6.67 -27.66 -7.39
CA PRO A 110 -6.51 -28.69 -6.39
C PRO A 110 -7.38 -28.39 -5.16
N ALA A 111 -7.78 -29.43 -4.42
CA ALA A 111 -8.74 -29.33 -3.32
C ALA A 111 -8.38 -28.26 -2.25
N GLY A 112 -7.09 -28.04 -1.99
CA GLY A 112 -6.64 -26.99 -1.06
C GLY A 112 -6.84 -25.57 -1.58
N GLU A 113 -6.74 -25.34 -2.89
CA GLU A 113 -6.91 -24.01 -3.49
C GLU A 113 -8.37 -23.65 -3.72
N VAL A 114 -9.26 -24.63 -3.82
CA VAL A 114 -10.70 -24.38 -3.96
C VAL A 114 -11.25 -23.52 -2.81
N VAL A 115 -10.83 -23.80 -1.57
CA VAL A 115 -11.26 -23.02 -0.40
C VAL A 115 -10.65 -21.62 -0.42
N ASN A 116 -9.38 -21.48 -0.79
CA ASN A 116 -8.73 -20.18 -0.89
C ASN A 116 -9.40 -19.30 -1.96
N TYR A 117 -9.71 -19.90 -3.11
CA TYR A 117 -10.48 -19.27 -4.18
C TYR A 117 -11.84 -18.79 -3.69
N ASP A 118 -12.63 -19.66 -3.06
CA ASP A 118 -13.98 -19.33 -2.60
C ASP A 118 -13.96 -18.17 -1.58
N LEU A 119 -13.00 -18.19 -0.64
CA LEU A 119 -12.83 -17.12 0.35
C LEU A 119 -12.39 -15.80 -0.30
N LEU A 120 -11.46 -15.86 -1.25
CA LEU A 120 -10.97 -14.68 -1.95
C LEU A 120 -12.07 -14.05 -2.82
N LEU A 121 -12.84 -14.87 -3.54
CA LEU A 121 -13.95 -14.41 -4.36
C LEU A 121 -14.99 -13.68 -3.50
N GLU A 122 -15.46 -14.30 -2.41
CA GLU A 122 -16.43 -13.67 -1.50
C GLU A 122 -15.88 -12.36 -0.92
N ARG A 123 -14.60 -12.35 -0.52
CA ARG A 123 -13.94 -11.14 0.01
C ARG A 123 -13.92 -10.02 -1.02
N LEU A 124 -13.43 -10.29 -2.23
CA LEU A 124 -13.32 -9.29 -3.30
C LEU A 124 -14.69 -8.79 -3.75
N GLU A 125 -15.70 -9.66 -3.81
CA GLU A 125 -17.06 -9.22 -4.10
C GLU A 125 -17.62 -8.31 -2.99
N SER A 126 -17.33 -8.61 -1.72
CA SER A 126 -17.70 -7.71 -0.62
C SER A 126 -16.98 -6.37 -0.73
N ASP A 127 -15.65 -6.38 -0.89
CA ASP A 127 -14.85 -5.17 -0.97
C ASP A 127 -15.30 -4.26 -2.14
N VAL A 128 -15.63 -4.83 -3.32
CA VAL A 128 -16.21 -4.04 -4.43
C VAL A 128 -17.61 -3.51 -4.10
N ARG A 129 -18.47 -4.31 -3.46
CA ARG A 129 -19.80 -3.83 -3.02
C ARG A 129 -19.69 -2.71 -1.99
N GLU A 130 -18.66 -2.72 -1.16
CA GLU A 130 -18.42 -1.74 -0.11
C GLU A 130 -17.97 -0.38 -0.66
N GLN A 131 -17.34 -0.31 -1.83
CA GLN A 131 -16.91 0.95 -2.47
C GLN A 131 -18.06 1.94 -2.72
N ARG A 132 -19.33 1.49 -2.71
CA ARG A 132 -20.50 2.39 -2.76
C ARG A 132 -20.71 3.21 -1.48
N PHE A 133 -20.07 2.80 -0.38
CA PHE A 133 -20.07 3.48 0.90
C PHE A 133 -18.68 4.11 1.09
N PRO A 134 -18.55 5.44 1.00
CA PRO A 134 -17.25 6.11 1.02
C PRO A 134 -16.68 6.20 2.45
N ASP A 135 -16.22 5.06 2.95
CA ASP A 135 -15.58 4.90 4.26
C ASP A 135 -14.33 5.77 4.42
N HIS A 136 -13.65 6.07 3.31
CA HIS A 136 -12.52 7.01 3.26
C HIS A 136 -12.88 8.45 3.67
N TYR A 137 -14.15 8.84 3.81
CA TYR A 137 -14.51 10.11 4.45
C TYR A 137 -14.58 10.02 5.99
N LEU A 138 -14.60 8.82 6.56
CA LEU A 138 -14.65 8.55 8.00
C LEU A 138 -13.24 8.29 8.56
N GLN A 139 -12.38 9.31 8.53
CA GLN A 139 -10.96 9.18 8.91
C GLN A 139 -10.70 9.03 10.41
N MET A 140 -11.69 9.30 11.27
CA MET A 140 -11.54 9.10 12.71
C MET A 140 -12.86 8.78 13.41
N ASN A 141 -12.76 8.03 14.50
CA ASN A 141 -13.85 7.77 15.43
C ASN A 141 -13.27 7.55 16.85
N GLN A 142 -14.08 7.08 17.80
CA GLN A 142 -13.63 6.83 19.18
C GLN A 142 -12.61 5.67 19.30
N MET A 143 -12.59 4.77 18.34
CA MET A 143 -11.77 3.55 18.31
C MET A 143 -10.52 3.65 17.42
N GLY A 144 -10.40 4.67 16.58
CA GLY A 144 -9.28 4.78 15.63
C GLY A 144 -9.22 6.10 14.88
N GLY A 145 -8.15 6.27 14.11
CA GLY A 145 -7.84 7.48 13.36
C GLY A 145 -6.48 8.07 13.73
N PRO A 146 -6.06 9.15 13.05
CA PRO A 146 -4.74 9.77 13.21
C PRO A 146 -4.35 10.08 14.66
N GLN A 147 -5.35 10.42 15.50
CA GLN A 147 -5.18 10.75 16.92
C GLN A 147 -4.75 9.57 17.81
N GLN A 148 -4.96 8.33 17.36
CA GLN A 148 -4.55 7.10 18.07
C GLN A 148 -3.47 6.35 17.28
N ASP A 149 -3.66 6.22 15.97
CA ASP A 149 -2.88 5.34 15.11
C ASP A 149 -1.45 5.85 14.90
N ALA A 150 -1.23 7.17 14.89
CA ALA A 150 0.11 7.75 14.73
C ALA A 150 1.06 7.32 15.86
N ALA A 151 0.64 7.49 17.11
CA ALA A 151 1.44 7.09 18.28
C ALA A 151 1.59 5.57 18.37
N ARG A 152 0.53 4.82 18.06
CA ARG A 152 0.56 3.35 18.02
C ARG A 152 1.56 2.84 16.99
N LEU A 153 1.56 3.41 15.79
CA LEU A 153 2.48 3.05 14.73
C LEU A 153 3.93 3.27 15.16
N LEU A 154 4.25 4.45 15.69
CA LEU A 154 5.60 4.77 16.17
C LEU A 154 6.04 3.83 17.31
N ALA A 155 5.14 3.46 18.22
CA ALA A 155 5.45 2.53 19.30
C ALA A 155 5.75 1.09 18.84
N MET A 156 5.27 0.69 17.64
CA MET A 156 5.56 -0.62 17.05
C MET A 156 6.84 -0.63 16.21
N MET A 157 7.37 0.55 15.84
CA MET A 157 8.55 0.62 14.99
C MET A 157 9.82 0.21 15.77
N PRO A 158 10.75 -0.50 15.11
CA PRO A 158 12.04 -0.80 15.72
C PRO A 158 12.86 0.49 15.88
N GLY A 159 13.79 0.51 16.84
CA GLY A 159 14.62 1.69 17.17
C GLY A 159 16.04 1.34 17.59
N GLU A 160 16.56 0.21 17.12
CA GLU A 160 17.86 -0.36 17.51
C GLU A 160 19.04 0.16 16.66
N SER A 161 18.76 0.80 15.53
CA SER A 161 19.77 1.34 14.62
C SER A 161 19.44 2.76 14.17
N VAL A 162 20.46 3.46 13.68
CA VAL A 162 20.31 4.83 13.12
C VAL A 162 19.25 4.85 12.03
N GLY A 163 19.31 3.93 11.06
CA GLY A 163 18.32 3.88 9.97
C GLY A 163 16.88 3.64 10.45
N GLN A 164 16.69 2.86 11.51
CA GLN A 164 15.37 2.65 12.09
C GLN A 164 14.84 3.92 12.80
N LEU A 165 15.72 4.67 13.47
CA LEU A 165 15.36 5.97 14.05
C LEU A 165 15.08 7.02 12.96
N GLU A 166 15.84 7.01 11.87
CA GLU A 166 15.58 7.85 10.69
C GLU A 166 14.20 7.57 10.09
N ASN A 167 13.80 6.30 9.98
CA ASN A 167 12.45 5.92 9.54
C ASN A 167 11.36 6.46 10.48
N GLN A 168 11.57 6.41 11.81
CA GLN A 168 10.63 6.99 12.77
C GLN A 168 10.52 8.51 12.60
N ILE A 169 11.65 9.21 12.41
CA ILE A 169 11.70 10.65 12.14
C ILE A 169 10.94 10.98 10.85
N ALA A 170 11.18 10.25 9.76
CA ALA A 170 10.51 10.47 8.49
C ALA A 170 8.97 10.38 8.62
N ARG A 171 8.46 9.38 9.36
CA ARG A 171 7.02 9.29 9.62
C ARG A 171 6.50 10.42 10.50
N MET A 172 7.25 10.85 11.51
CA MET A 172 6.89 12.02 12.33
C MET A 172 6.83 13.30 11.48
N GLU A 173 7.77 13.49 10.56
CA GLU A 173 7.79 14.61 9.62
C GLU A 173 6.65 14.57 8.60
N ALA A 174 6.19 13.37 8.23
CA ALA A 174 5.05 13.18 7.32
C ALA A 174 3.67 13.33 7.99
N LEU A 175 3.58 13.27 9.34
CA LEU A 175 2.31 13.35 10.07
C LEU A 175 1.46 14.60 9.75
N PRO A 176 2.01 15.82 9.65
CA PRO A 176 1.22 17.00 9.29
C PRO A 176 0.46 16.83 7.97
N GLN A 177 1.12 16.31 6.94
CA GLN A 177 0.48 16.07 5.64
C GLN A 177 -0.62 14.99 5.75
N TYR A 178 -0.35 13.90 6.46
CA TYR A 178 -1.34 12.84 6.69
C TYR A 178 -2.59 13.35 7.42
N ILE A 179 -2.41 14.23 8.42
CA ILE A 179 -3.49 14.90 9.14
C ILE A 179 -4.26 15.85 8.22
N ASP A 180 -3.57 16.64 7.40
CA ASP A 180 -4.21 17.57 6.45
C ASP A 180 -5.04 16.82 5.41
N GLN A 181 -4.53 15.70 4.88
CA GLN A 181 -5.30 14.83 3.99
C GLN A 181 -6.52 14.23 4.70
N SER A 182 -6.37 13.80 5.94
CA SER A 182 -7.48 13.27 6.75
C SER A 182 -8.58 14.31 6.95
N ILE A 183 -8.21 15.56 7.28
CA ILE A 183 -9.15 16.69 7.42
C ILE A 183 -9.82 17.01 6.07
N ALA A 184 -9.08 16.98 4.97
CA ALA A 184 -9.63 17.25 3.64
C ALA A 184 -10.69 16.22 3.24
N LEU A 185 -10.48 14.93 3.56
CA LEU A 185 -11.45 13.86 3.33
C LEU A 185 -12.71 14.03 4.18
N MET A 186 -12.58 14.36 5.47
CA MET A 186 -13.73 14.58 6.36
C MET A 186 -14.56 15.83 6.04
N ARG A 187 -14.11 16.70 5.13
CA ARG A 187 -14.82 17.91 4.70
C ARG A 187 -15.65 17.71 3.43
N GLN A 188 -15.56 16.56 2.78
CA GLN A 188 -16.42 16.19 1.65
C GLN A 188 -17.84 15.86 2.15
#